data_AF-A0A6H9GT67-F1
#
_entry.id   AF-A0A6H9GT67-F1
#
_cell.length_a   1.000
_cell.length_b   1.000
_cell.length_c   1.000
_cell.angle_alpha   90.00
_cell.angle_beta   90.00
_cell.angle_gamma   90.00
#
_symmetry.space_group_name_H-M   'P 1'
#
loop_
_entity.id
_entity.type
_entity.pdbx_description
1 polymer ?
#
loop_
_entity_poly.entity_id
_entity_poly.type
_entity_poly.pdbx_seq_one_letter_code
_entity_poly.pdbx_strand_id
1 'polypeptide(L)'
;MMQPQASGSGLVGGMLAPLRALVTPSRLILGVAGVAAVANAIALAAPPVSTVKGDSGRLGASLQDAGAQRDRVLAAERRKLEMREQAVKAGEARLAGQAQQNQAAAAATPTGKNGEAEPEVPYDNLARIYQTMKPQRAAPIFEKLDIEVQAQVARRMRERATAQIMAYMTPSSAVELSMALAGRKVIKAPPPVASQPQPKRGKPQALAASGKPVQPAAPPAQ
;
A
#
# COMPACT_ATOMS: atom_id res chain seq x y z
N MET A 1 -28.84 50.50 -17.28
CA MET A 1 -28.05 51.17 -18.33
C MET A 1 -26.61 51.26 -17.85
N MET A 2 -25.67 51.00 -18.77
CA MET A 2 -24.21 51.20 -18.73
C MET A 2 -23.33 50.39 -17.73
N GLN A 3 -22.81 49.28 -18.27
CA GLN A 3 -21.38 48.88 -18.23
C GLN A 3 -20.49 50.00 -18.82
N PRO A 4 -19.14 50.09 -18.60
CA PRO A 4 -18.16 49.09 -19.11
C PRO A 4 -16.75 48.94 -18.48
N GLN A 5 -16.19 47.74 -18.71
CA GLN A 5 -14.81 47.39 -19.14
C GLN A 5 -13.57 47.61 -18.24
N ALA A 6 -12.85 46.51 -17.98
CA ALA A 6 -11.39 46.51 -17.94
C ALA A 6 -10.84 45.20 -18.56
N SER A 7 -10.13 45.37 -19.67
CA SER A 7 -9.32 44.37 -20.37
C SER A 7 -8.08 43.99 -19.57
N GLY A 8 -7.65 42.74 -19.68
CA GLY A 8 -6.34 42.28 -19.24
C GLY A 8 -5.94 41.00 -19.98
N SER A 9 -5.24 41.19 -21.10
CA SER A 9 -4.70 40.16 -21.99
C SER A 9 -3.28 39.76 -21.55
N GLY A 10 -2.95 38.47 -21.67
CA GLY A 10 -1.60 37.90 -21.54
C GLY A 10 -1.70 36.37 -21.51
N LEU A 11 -1.40 35.61 -22.57
CA LEU A 11 -0.05 35.16 -22.97
C LEU A 11 0.77 34.82 -21.71
N VAL A 12 1.19 33.57 -21.46
CA VAL A 12 2.22 32.84 -22.22
C VAL A 12 2.12 31.34 -21.90
N GLY A 13 2.16 30.51 -22.94
CA GLY A 13 2.39 29.06 -22.82
C GLY A 13 3.81 28.77 -22.32
N GLY A 14 3.92 28.10 -21.19
CA GLY A 14 5.18 27.61 -20.61
C GLY A 14 5.31 26.10 -20.81
N MET A 15 6.00 25.72 -21.88
CA MET A 15 6.49 24.38 -22.16
C MET A 15 7.64 24.09 -21.19
N LEU A 16 7.47 23.21 -20.20
CA LEU A 16 8.55 22.77 -19.33
C LEU A 16 8.67 21.24 -19.33
N ALA A 17 9.68 20.77 -20.06
CA ALA A 17 10.13 19.40 -20.12
C ALA A 17 10.73 18.95 -18.77
N PRO A 18 10.47 17.73 -18.29
CA PRO A 18 11.28 17.14 -17.24
C PRO A 18 12.46 16.36 -17.85
N LEU A 19 13.66 16.94 -17.72
CA LEU A 19 14.94 16.23 -17.86
C LEU A 19 14.96 15.07 -16.84
N ARG A 20 14.84 13.84 -17.33
CA ARG A 20 14.92 12.63 -16.50
C ARG A 20 16.40 12.33 -16.26
N ALA A 21 16.83 12.60 -15.03
CA ALA A 21 18.19 12.45 -14.56
C ALA A 21 18.74 11.02 -14.74
N LEU A 22 19.99 11.00 -15.18
CA LEU A 22 20.86 9.85 -15.40
C LEU A 22 21.19 9.18 -14.06
N VAL A 23 20.71 7.95 -13.85
CA VAL A 23 21.07 7.10 -12.70
C VAL A 23 22.27 6.26 -13.09
N THR A 24 23.41 6.49 -12.43
CA THR A 24 24.61 5.65 -12.53
C THR A 24 24.80 4.91 -11.20
N PRO A 25 24.74 3.56 -11.15
CA PRO A 25 25.10 2.82 -9.94
C PRO A 25 26.61 2.59 -9.89
N SER A 26 27.30 3.31 -8.99
CA SER A 26 28.71 3.09 -8.67
C SER A 26 28.89 1.74 -7.95
N ARG A 27 29.70 0.85 -8.52
CA ARG A 27 30.17 -0.39 -7.88
C ARG A 27 31.63 -0.23 -7.49
N LEU A 28 31.91 -0.14 -6.18
CA LEU A 28 33.23 -0.34 -5.54
C LEU A 28 32.97 -1.13 -4.25
N ILE A 29 33.13 -2.46 -4.24
CA ILE A 29 34.31 -3.24 -3.81
C ILE A 29 34.87 -2.77 -2.44
N LEU A 30 34.73 -3.59 -1.39
CA LEU A 30 35.86 -4.15 -0.62
C LEU A 30 35.34 -5.11 0.47
N GLY A 31 35.73 -6.39 0.41
CA GLY A 31 35.39 -7.37 1.43
C GLY A 31 36.59 -8.26 1.77
N VAL A 32 36.88 -8.31 3.08
CA VAL A 32 37.56 -9.38 3.86
C VAL A 32 39.01 -9.72 3.45
N ALA A 33 40.01 -9.26 4.22
CA ALA A 33 40.52 -9.87 5.45
C ALA A 33 41.16 -11.25 5.23
N GLY A 34 42.46 -11.24 4.91
CA GLY A 34 43.34 -12.41 4.94
C GLY A 34 44.48 -12.17 5.94
N VAL A 35 44.52 -13.03 6.97
CA VAL A 35 45.59 -13.11 7.96
C VAL A 35 46.81 -13.79 7.33
N ALA A 36 48.01 -13.29 7.58
CA ALA A 36 49.22 -14.09 7.52
C ALA A 36 50.24 -13.66 8.57
N ALA A 37 50.62 -14.66 9.35
CA ALA A 37 51.45 -14.72 10.54
C ALA A 37 52.95 -14.39 10.32
N VAL A 38 53.54 -13.88 11.42
CA VAL A 38 54.83 -14.31 12.03
C VAL A 38 56.16 -13.78 11.47
N ALA A 39 56.87 -13.13 12.42
CA ALA A 39 58.31 -13.04 12.70
C ALA A 39 59.28 -12.51 11.63
N ASN A 40 59.98 -11.42 11.97
CA ASN A 40 61.44 -11.45 11.90
C ASN A 40 62.14 -10.47 12.88
N ALA A 41 63.13 -11.04 13.57
CA ALA A 41 64.38 -10.51 14.08
C ALA A 41 64.52 -9.07 14.61
N ILE A 42 64.98 -9.03 15.85
CA ILE A 42 65.87 -8.02 16.43
C ILE A 42 66.98 -7.65 15.43
N ALA A 43 67.07 -6.37 15.07
CA ALA A 43 68.30 -5.77 14.59
C ALA A 43 68.37 -4.31 15.04
N LEU A 44 69.36 -4.05 15.89
CA LEU A 44 69.78 -2.76 16.39
C LEU A 44 70.01 -1.76 15.25
N ALA A 45 69.28 -0.65 15.24
CA ALA A 45 69.71 0.60 14.59
C ALA A 45 68.86 1.78 15.10
N ALA A 46 68.94 2.09 16.40
CA ALA A 46 68.52 3.39 16.91
C ALA A 46 69.65 4.39 16.63
N PRO A 47 69.42 5.53 15.95
CA PRO A 47 70.44 6.58 15.85
C PRO A 47 70.73 7.15 17.25
N PRO A 48 71.99 7.50 17.57
CA PRO A 48 72.33 8.02 18.89
C PRO A 48 71.58 9.32 19.16
N VAL A 49 70.73 9.31 20.19
CA VAL A 49 70.16 10.53 20.76
C VAL A 49 71.29 11.31 21.42
N SER A 50 71.77 12.34 20.73
CA SER A 50 72.69 13.32 21.30
C SER A 50 72.05 13.94 22.55
N THR A 51 72.59 13.60 23.71
CA THR A 51 72.17 14.15 25.00
C THR A 51 72.76 15.55 25.13
N VAL A 52 72.00 16.55 24.68
CA VAL A 52 72.26 17.95 25.02
C VAL A 52 71.84 18.17 26.48
N LYS A 53 72.82 18.11 27.38
CA LYS A 53 72.67 18.52 28.78
C LYS A 53 72.66 20.05 28.82
N GLY A 54 71.47 20.67 28.81
CA GLY A 54 71.40 22.14 28.85
C GLY A 54 70.04 22.86 28.78
N ASP A 55 68.90 22.20 28.56
CA ASP A 55 67.59 22.90 28.36
C ASP A 55 66.38 22.26 29.08
N SER A 56 66.61 21.55 30.19
CA SER A 56 65.54 20.82 30.91
C SER A 56 64.38 21.70 31.38
N GLY A 57 64.61 23.00 31.64
CA GLY A 57 63.55 23.93 32.03
C GLY A 57 62.61 24.35 30.88
N ARG A 58 63.16 24.59 29.69
CA ARG A 58 62.37 24.98 28.50
C ARG A 58 61.64 23.79 27.89
N LEU A 59 62.28 22.62 27.86
CA LEU A 59 61.67 21.36 27.42
C LEU A 59 60.60 20.87 28.40
N GLY A 60 60.81 21.04 29.71
CA GLY A 60 59.79 20.76 30.72
C GLY A 60 58.55 21.62 30.54
N ALA A 61 58.75 22.94 30.37
CA ALA A 61 57.66 23.89 30.12
C ALA A 61 56.89 23.55 28.82
N SER A 62 57.57 23.24 27.72
CA SER A 62 56.90 22.89 26.46
C SER A 62 56.13 21.56 26.53
N LEU A 63 56.60 20.59 27.31
CA LEU A 63 55.85 19.34 27.55
C LEU A 63 54.61 19.57 28.44
N GLN A 64 54.71 20.45 29.44
CA GLN A 64 53.57 20.85 30.27
C GLN A 64 52.53 21.63 29.47
N ASP A 65 52.96 22.55 28.61
CA ASP A 65 52.07 23.27 27.69
C ASP A 65 51.39 22.33 26.69
N ALA A 66 52.14 21.36 26.14
CA ALA A 66 51.59 20.35 25.23
C ALA A 66 50.57 19.43 25.94
N GLY A 67 50.81 19.09 27.20
CA GLY A 67 49.86 18.35 28.04
C GLY A 67 48.58 19.16 28.30
N ALA A 68 48.72 20.40 28.76
CA ALA A 68 47.60 21.30 29.00
C ALA A 68 46.76 21.55 27.73
N GLN A 69 47.40 21.67 26.56
CA GLN A 69 46.71 21.82 25.30
C GLN A 69 45.92 20.56 24.91
N ARG A 70 46.48 19.36 25.12
CA ARG A 70 45.74 18.11 24.89
C ARG A 70 44.54 17.98 25.83
N ASP A 71 44.71 18.31 27.10
CA ASP A 71 43.62 18.23 28.09
C ASP A 71 42.47 19.17 27.73
N ARG A 72 42.78 20.38 27.23
CA ARG A 72 41.77 21.32 26.73
C ARG A 72 41.00 20.76 25.53
N VAL A 73 41.70 20.15 24.57
CA VAL A 73 41.05 19.52 23.40
C VAL A 73 40.15 18.36 23.84
N LEU A 74 40.64 17.48 24.69
CA LEU A 74 39.86 16.34 25.20
C LEU A 74 38.66 16.80 26.04
N ALA A 75 38.80 17.85 26.85
CA ALA A 75 37.69 18.42 27.60
C ALA A 75 36.61 19.00 26.67
N ALA A 76 37.01 19.66 25.58
CA ALA A 76 36.07 20.18 24.58
C ALA A 76 35.32 19.04 23.85
N GLU A 77 36.03 17.97 23.48
CA GLU A 77 35.40 16.80 22.85
C GLU A 77 34.44 16.07 23.79
N ARG A 78 34.82 15.90 25.07
CA ARG A 78 33.95 15.30 26.09
C ARG A 78 32.64 16.08 26.23
N ARG A 79 32.71 17.41 26.34
CA ARG A 79 31.51 18.26 26.40
C ARG A 79 30.63 18.12 25.14
N LYS A 80 31.24 18.02 23.96
CA LYS A 80 30.52 17.82 22.70
C LYS A 80 29.80 16.46 22.67
N LEU A 81 30.44 15.41 23.17
CA LEU A 81 29.83 14.08 23.26
C LEU A 81 28.69 14.05 24.29
N GLU A 82 28.89 14.64 25.46
CA GLU A 82 27.87 14.74 26.51
C GLU A 82 26.61 15.46 26.01
N MET A 83 26.76 16.57 25.29
CA MET A 83 25.63 17.27 24.65
C MET A 83 24.88 16.40 23.64
N ARG A 84 25.60 15.58 22.87
CA ARG A 84 24.97 14.63 21.92
C ARG A 84 24.22 13.54 22.64
N GLU A 85 24.81 12.97 23.68
CA GLU A 85 24.19 11.92 24.49
C GLU A 85 22.90 12.42 25.16
N GLN A 86 22.93 13.63 25.73
CA GLN A 86 21.73 14.26 26.29
C GLN A 86 20.64 14.49 25.24
N ALA A 87 21.01 14.94 24.03
CA ALA A 87 20.06 15.13 22.93
C ALA A 87 19.43 13.80 22.48
N VAL A 88 20.23 12.73 22.36
CA VAL A 88 19.74 11.39 22.03
C VAL A 88 18.80 10.88 23.10
N LYS A 89 19.19 10.96 24.39
CA LYS A 89 18.37 10.52 25.51
C LYS A 89 17.03 11.27 25.60
N ALA A 90 17.03 12.58 25.32
CA ALA A 90 15.81 13.36 25.23
C ALA A 90 14.92 12.94 24.03
N GLY A 91 15.54 12.60 22.90
CA GLY A 91 14.86 12.03 21.74
C GLY A 91 14.22 10.67 22.04
N GLU A 92 14.97 9.78 22.68
CA GLU A 92 14.49 8.45 23.12
C GLU A 92 13.32 8.57 24.09
N ALA A 93 13.40 9.47 25.09
CA ALA A 93 12.32 9.71 26.03
C ALA A 93 11.04 10.25 25.35
N ARG A 94 11.18 11.16 24.36
CA ARG A 94 10.04 11.64 23.56
C ARG A 94 9.43 10.52 22.73
N LEU A 95 10.26 9.67 22.11
CA LEU A 95 9.79 8.56 21.28
C LEU A 95 9.09 7.50 22.14
N ALA A 96 9.63 7.18 23.32
CA ALA A 96 8.99 6.30 24.29
C ALA A 96 7.62 6.84 24.74
N GLY A 97 7.53 8.14 25.04
CA GLY A 97 6.27 8.79 25.37
C GLY A 97 5.24 8.71 24.23
N GLN A 98 5.65 8.96 22.99
CA GLN A 98 4.78 8.83 21.81
C GLN A 98 4.34 7.37 21.58
N ALA A 99 5.24 6.41 21.76
CA ALA A 99 4.92 5.00 21.64
C ALA A 99 3.90 4.56 22.70
N GLN A 100 4.03 5.05 23.93
CA GLN A 100 3.08 4.76 25.00
C GLN A 100 1.72 5.45 24.77
N GLN A 101 1.71 6.68 24.25
CA GLN A 101 0.49 7.37 23.85
C GLN A 101 -0.24 6.63 22.72
N ASN A 102 0.50 6.16 21.71
CA ASN A 102 -0.06 5.38 20.60
C ASN A 102 -0.58 4.03 21.06
N GLN A 103 0.12 3.35 21.99
CA GLN A 103 -0.36 2.11 22.59
C GLN A 103 -1.62 2.33 23.43
N ALA A 104 -1.69 3.41 24.21
CA ALA A 104 -2.88 3.77 24.96
C ALA A 104 -4.06 4.12 24.05
N ALA A 105 -3.82 4.84 22.95
CA ALA A 105 -4.83 5.14 21.93
C ALA A 105 -5.31 3.87 21.20
N ALA A 106 -4.39 2.95 20.88
CA ALA A 106 -4.72 1.66 20.29
C ALA A 106 -5.51 0.76 21.25
N ALA A 107 -5.19 0.77 22.55
CA ALA A 107 -5.90 0.00 23.57
C ALA A 107 -7.28 0.59 23.91
N ALA A 108 -7.45 1.91 23.80
CA ALA A 108 -8.72 2.60 23.99
C ALA A 108 -9.68 2.42 22.79
N THR A 109 -9.17 1.94 21.65
CA THR A 109 -10.01 1.55 20.52
C THR A 109 -10.44 0.09 20.75
N PRO A 110 -11.73 -0.21 21.02
CA PRO A 110 -12.15 -1.59 21.18
C PRO A 110 -11.79 -2.32 19.89
N THR A 111 -10.97 -3.37 20.01
CA THR A 111 -10.55 -4.25 18.91
C THR A 111 -11.79 -4.93 18.33
N GLY A 112 -12.51 -4.21 17.47
CA GLY A 112 -13.44 -4.71 16.50
C GLY A 112 -12.63 -5.01 15.25
N LYS A 113 -12.32 -6.29 15.06
CA LYS A 113 -11.76 -6.91 13.85
C LYS A 113 -12.16 -6.15 12.58
N ASN A 114 -11.19 -5.59 11.86
CA ASN A 114 -11.00 -5.70 10.40
C ASN A 114 -10.19 -4.53 9.85
N GLY A 115 -9.12 -4.86 9.12
CA GLY A 115 -8.65 -4.07 7.97
C GLY A 115 -7.68 -2.96 8.30
N GLU A 116 -6.55 -3.00 7.60
CA GLU A 116 -5.56 -1.94 7.51
C GLU A 116 -6.22 -0.59 7.27
N ALA A 117 -5.85 0.42 8.06
CA ALA A 117 -6.35 1.78 7.92
C ALA A 117 -5.76 2.42 6.65
N GLU A 118 -6.37 2.14 5.50
CA GLU A 118 -6.50 3.14 4.44
C GLU A 118 -7.16 4.40 5.02
N PRO A 119 -6.92 5.59 4.43
CA PRO A 119 -7.62 6.80 4.84
C PRO A 119 -9.12 6.48 4.90
N GLU A 120 -9.70 6.57 6.09
CA GLU A 120 -11.05 6.13 6.38
C GLU A 120 -12.02 6.95 5.52
N VAL A 121 -12.29 6.49 4.30
CA VAL A 121 -13.31 7.09 3.45
C VAL A 121 -14.61 6.90 4.23
N PRO A 122 -15.33 7.98 4.58
CA PRO A 122 -16.54 7.85 5.37
C PRO A 122 -17.65 7.22 4.51
N TYR A 123 -17.64 5.89 4.40
CA TYR A 123 -18.62 5.11 3.65
C TYR A 123 -20.04 5.33 4.17
N ASP A 124 -20.19 5.75 5.44
CA ASP A 124 -21.47 6.16 6.02
C ASP A 124 -22.08 7.37 5.30
N ASN A 125 -21.26 8.33 4.90
CA ASN A 125 -21.74 9.50 4.16
C ASN A 125 -22.16 9.10 2.74
N LEU A 126 -21.36 8.27 2.07
CA LEU A 126 -21.72 7.71 0.76
C LEU A 126 -23.03 6.92 0.83
N ALA A 127 -23.18 6.06 1.85
CA ALA A 127 -24.40 5.30 2.08
C ALA A 127 -25.61 6.23 2.24
N ARG A 128 -25.50 7.33 2.99
CA ARG A 128 -26.58 8.31 3.14
C ARG A 128 -26.94 8.97 1.81
N ILE A 129 -25.95 9.42 1.05
CA ILE A 129 -26.17 10.07 -0.26
C ILE A 129 -26.94 9.12 -1.19
N TYR A 130 -26.48 7.88 -1.35
CA TYR A 130 -27.15 6.91 -2.22
C TYR A 130 -28.56 6.53 -1.72
N GLN A 131 -28.78 6.46 -0.41
CA GLN A 131 -30.11 6.21 0.17
C GLN A 131 -31.11 7.34 -0.07
N THR A 132 -30.64 8.59 -0.09
CA THR A 132 -31.50 9.76 -0.38
C THR A 132 -31.74 9.96 -1.88
N MET A 133 -30.93 9.33 -2.73
CA MET A 133 -31.05 9.40 -4.17
C MET A 133 -32.13 8.45 -4.70
N LYS A 134 -32.76 8.80 -5.83
CA LYS A 134 -33.70 7.90 -6.52
C LYS A 134 -32.98 6.61 -6.94
N PRO A 135 -33.52 5.40 -6.63
CA PRO A 135 -32.85 4.13 -6.93
C PRO A 135 -32.49 3.95 -8.41
N GLN A 136 -33.36 4.38 -9.31
CA GLN A 136 -33.14 4.37 -10.76
C GLN A 136 -31.92 5.19 -11.22
N ARG A 137 -31.58 6.26 -10.49
CA ARG A 137 -30.42 7.13 -10.79
C ARG A 137 -29.18 6.65 -10.05
N ALA A 138 -29.34 6.11 -8.85
CA ALA A 138 -28.27 5.58 -8.04
C ALA A 138 -27.63 4.34 -8.65
N ALA A 139 -28.43 3.38 -9.13
CA ALA A 139 -27.96 2.10 -9.67
C ALA A 139 -26.84 2.22 -10.73
N PRO A 140 -27.01 2.96 -11.85
CA PRO A 140 -25.97 3.05 -12.87
C PRO A 140 -24.71 3.80 -12.41
N ILE A 141 -24.79 4.62 -11.36
CA ILE A 141 -23.62 5.29 -10.76
C ILE A 141 -22.93 4.32 -9.80
N PHE A 142 -23.71 3.57 -9.02
CA PHE A 142 -23.21 2.62 -8.04
C PHE A 142 -22.42 1.49 -8.69
N GLU A 143 -22.86 1.00 -9.85
CA GLU A 143 -22.14 0.01 -10.66
C GLU A 143 -20.76 0.45 -11.15
N LYS A 144 -20.49 1.76 -11.20
CA LYS A 144 -19.19 2.29 -11.64
C LYS A 144 -18.15 2.33 -10.52
N LEU A 145 -18.57 2.15 -9.28
CA LEU A 145 -17.66 2.07 -8.13
C LEU A 145 -16.90 0.74 -8.15
N ASP A 146 -15.73 0.70 -7.51
CA ASP A 146 -15.03 -0.56 -7.26
C ASP A 146 -15.88 -1.51 -6.40
N ILE A 147 -15.78 -2.82 -6.63
CA ILE A 147 -16.60 -3.82 -5.96
C ILE A 147 -16.40 -3.82 -4.43
N GLU A 148 -15.18 -3.55 -3.96
CA GLU A 148 -14.88 -3.48 -2.53
C GLU A 148 -15.57 -2.24 -1.91
N VAL A 149 -15.57 -1.11 -2.63
CA VAL A 149 -16.29 0.11 -2.23
C VAL A 149 -17.80 -0.11 -2.23
N GLN A 150 -18.36 -0.75 -3.26
CA GLN A 150 -19.77 -1.09 -3.32
C GLN A 150 -20.19 -1.94 -2.11
N ALA A 151 -19.41 -2.95 -1.76
CA ALA A 151 -19.69 -3.82 -0.62
C ALA A 151 -19.63 -3.05 0.72
N GLN A 152 -18.63 -2.17 0.91
CA GLN A 152 -18.49 -1.36 2.13
C GLN A 152 -19.62 -0.36 2.30
N VAL A 153 -20.07 0.27 1.21
CA VAL A 153 -21.21 1.20 1.23
C VAL A 153 -22.51 0.45 1.46
N ALA A 154 -22.75 -0.66 0.76
CA ALA A 154 -23.97 -1.46 0.90
C ALA A 154 -24.17 -2.04 2.30
N ARG A 155 -23.09 -2.40 3.02
CA ARG A 155 -23.13 -2.84 4.43
C ARG A 155 -23.60 -1.76 5.41
N ARG A 156 -23.44 -0.48 5.05
CA ARG A 156 -23.85 0.69 5.86
C ARG A 156 -25.19 1.26 5.42
N MET A 157 -25.76 0.73 4.33
CA MET A 157 -27.09 1.10 3.86
C MET A 157 -28.17 0.27 4.54
N ARG A 158 -29.39 0.81 4.61
CA ARG A 158 -30.56 0.03 4.99
C ARG A 158 -30.83 -1.05 3.93
N GLU A 159 -31.11 -2.27 4.36
CA GLU A 159 -31.38 -3.42 3.48
C GLU A 159 -32.42 -3.12 2.40
N ARG A 160 -33.51 -2.42 2.77
CA ARG A 160 -34.55 -2.00 1.83
C ARG A 160 -34.01 -1.08 0.72
N ALA A 161 -33.15 -0.13 1.06
CA ALA A 161 -32.59 0.79 0.07
C ALA A 161 -31.61 0.07 -0.86
N THR A 162 -30.77 -0.81 -0.32
CA THR A 162 -29.87 -1.66 -1.10
C THR A 162 -30.66 -2.52 -2.10
N ALA A 163 -31.73 -3.18 -1.66
CA ALA A 163 -32.59 -3.97 -2.54
C ALA A 163 -33.24 -3.13 -3.66
N GLN A 164 -33.69 -1.91 -3.34
CA GLN A 164 -34.26 -1.00 -4.33
C GLN A 164 -33.23 -0.55 -5.38
N ILE A 165 -31.98 -0.31 -4.98
CA ILE A 165 -30.90 0.03 -5.93
C ILE A 165 -30.57 -1.18 -6.80
N MET A 166 -30.41 -2.36 -6.21
CA MET A 166 -30.13 -3.60 -6.93
C MET A 166 -31.21 -3.96 -7.97
N ALA A 167 -32.47 -3.59 -7.72
CA ALA A 167 -33.56 -3.81 -8.67
C ALA A 167 -33.41 -3.04 -10.01
N TYR A 168 -32.61 -1.97 -10.01
CA TYR A 168 -32.30 -1.19 -11.22
C TYR A 168 -30.87 -1.38 -11.72
N MET A 169 -30.11 -2.28 -11.12
CA MET A 169 -28.79 -2.69 -11.59
C MET A 169 -28.92 -3.76 -12.69
N THR A 170 -27.85 -3.93 -13.46
CA THR A 170 -27.65 -5.05 -14.35
C THR A 170 -27.56 -6.36 -13.55
N PRO A 171 -28.05 -7.49 -14.09
CA PRO A 171 -28.02 -8.77 -13.39
C PRO A 171 -26.60 -9.21 -12.97
N SER A 172 -25.58 -8.89 -13.79
CA SER A 172 -24.18 -9.24 -13.48
C SER A 172 -23.68 -8.51 -12.24
N SER A 173 -23.84 -7.18 -12.19
CA SER A 173 -23.35 -6.38 -11.06
C SER A 173 -24.11 -6.68 -9.76
N ALA A 174 -25.42 -6.96 -9.84
CA ALA A 174 -26.19 -7.37 -8.66
C ALA A 174 -25.69 -8.71 -8.07
N VAL A 175 -25.33 -9.67 -8.91
CA VAL A 175 -24.73 -10.95 -8.47
C VAL A 175 -23.35 -10.73 -7.87
N GLU A 176 -22.50 -9.94 -8.53
CA GLU A 176 -21.16 -9.62 -8.03
C GLU A 176 -21.22 -8.97 -6.64
N LEU A 177 -22.09 -7.97 -6.45
CA LEU A 177 -22.31 -7.33 -5.16
C LEU A 177 -22.83 -8.31 -4.11
N SER A 178 -23.77 -9.19 -4.47
CA SER A 178 -24.31 -10.19 -3.54
C SER A 178 -23.22 -11.15 -3.05
N MET A 179 -22.34 -11.59 -3.95
CA MET A 179 -21.21 -12.46 -3.61
C MET A 179 -20.19 -11.74 -2.73
N ALA A 180 -19.88 -10.47 -3.06
CA ALA A 180 -19.01 -9.63 -2.25
C ALA A 180 -19.57 -9.40 -0.83
N LEU A 181 -20.88 -9.15 -0.71
CA LEU A 181 -21.55 -9.03 0.58
C LEU A 181 -21.48 -10.33 1.40
N ALA A 182 -21.63 -11.48 0.74
CA ALA A 182 -21.45 -12.81 1.34
C ALA A 182 -19.99 -13.16 1.67
N GLY A 183 -19.03 -12.27 1.41
CA GLY A 183 -17.60 -12.50 1.67
C GLY A 183 -16.94 -13.46 0.69
N ARG A 184 -17.58 -13.76 -0.45
CA ARG A 184 -17.02 -14.61 -1.51
C ARG A 184 -16.44 -13.72 -2.60
N LYS A 185 -15.11 -13.72 -2.76
CA LYS A 185 -14.45 -13.03 -3.86
C LYS A 185 -14.85 -13.67 -5.18
N VAL A 186 -15.41 -12.88 -6.08
CA VAL A 186 -15.72 -13.31 -7.45
C VAL A 186 -14.39 -13.37 -8.22
N ILE A 187 -13.89 -14.57 -8.45
CA ILE A 187 -12.94 -14.77 -9.54
C ILE A 187 -13.78 -14.59 -10.80
N LYS A 188 -13.51 -13.53 -11.56
CA LYS A 188 -14.17 -13.24 -12.83
C LYS A 188 -13.90 -14.40 -13.79
N ALA A 189 -14.78 -15.40 -13.78
CA ALA A 189 -14.85 -16.37 -14.86
C ALA A 189 -15.36 -15.62 -16.10
N PRO A 190 -14.76 -15.80 -17.27
CA PRO A 190 -15.29 -15.23 -18.50
C PRO A 190 -16.74 -15.68 -18.67
N PRO A 191 -17.60 -14.83 -19.27
CA PRO A 191 -19.01 -15.15 -19.41
C PRO A 191 -19.15 -16.51 -20.09
N PRO A 192 -20.08 -17.38 -19.62
CA PRO A 192 -20.44 -18.54 -20.41
C PRO A 192 -20.86 -18.00 -21.77
N VAL A 193 -20.10 -18.36 -22.80
CA VAL A 193 -20.46 -18.12 -24.20
C VAL A 193 -21.94 -18.44 -24.33
N ALA A 194 -22.67 -17.47 -24.89
CA ALA A 194 -24.11 -17.51 -25.05
C ALA A 194 -24.57 -18.95 -25.29
N SER A 195 -25.31 -19.49 -24.33
CA SER A 195 -26.11 -20.68 -24.60
C SER A 195 -27.03 -20.29 -25.75
N GLN A 196 -26.69 -20.78 -26.93
CA GLN A 196 -27.46 -20.58 -28.15
C GLN A 196 -28.93 -20.86 -27.82
N PRO A 197 -29.88 -20.05 -28.32
CA PRO A 197 -31.29 -20.31 -28.08
C PRO A 197 -31.60 -21.72 -28.57
N GLN A 198 -31.94 -22.60 -27.62
CA GLN A 198 -32.38 -23.96 -27.92
C GLN A 198 -33.54 -23.85 -28.93
N PRO A 199 -33.47 -24.52 -30.10
CA PRO A 199 -34.61 -24.58 -30.99
C PRO A 199 -35.75 -25.24 -30.22
N LYS A 200 -36.89 -24.55 -30.19
CA LYS A 200 -38.11 -24.99 -29.50
C LYS A 200 -38.41 -26.42 -29.92
N ARG A 201 -38.20 -27.37 -29.00
CA ARG A 201 -38.58 -28.77 -29.15
C ARG A 201 -40.09 -28.79 -29.42
N GLY A 202 -40.46 -29.16 -30.65
CA GLY A 202 -41.84 -29.28 -31.08
C GLY A 202 -42.62 -30.19 -30.13
N LYS A 203 -43.88 -29.82 -29.88
CA LYS A 203 -44.84 -30.59 -29.11
C LYS A 203 -44.92 -32.02 -29.68
N PRO A 204 -44.98 -33.09 -28.87
CA PRO A 204 -45.36 -34.41 -29.38
C PRO A 204 -46.84 -34.34 -29.78
N GLN A 205 -47.09 -34.23 -31.08
CA GLN A 205 -48.43 -34.41 -31.61
C GLN A 205 -48.72 -35.91 -31.59
N ALA A 206 -49.71 -36.28 -30.78
CA ALA A 206 -50.23 -37.63 -30.68
C ALA A 206 -50.58 -38.17 -32.07
N LEU A 207 -49.95 -39.28 -32.44
CA LEU A 207 -50.39 -40.10 -33.58
C LEU A 207 -51.71 -40.74 -33.14
N ALA A 208 -52.79 -40.25 -33.74
CA ALA A 208 -54.14 -40.70 -33.50
C ALA A 208 -54.29 -42.20 -33.77
N ALA A 209 -54.98 -42.87 -32.85
CA ALA A 209 -55.63 -44.13 -33.09
C ALA A 209 -56.65 -43.98 -34.24
N SER A 210 -56.59 -44.87 -35.24
CA SER A 210 -57.74 -45.35 -36.02
C SER A 210 -57.31 -46.46 -36.97
N GLY A 211 -57.63 -47.70 -36.60
CA GLY A 211 -57.49 -48.88 -37.45
C GLY A 211 -58.17 -50.08 -36.79
N LYS A 212 -59.38 -50.41 -37.24
CA LYS A 212 -60.26 -51.48 -36.75
C LYS A 212 -59.60 -52.87 -36.74
N PRO A 213 -60.07 -53.81 -35.88
CA PRO A 213 -59.65 -55.21 -35.90
C PRO A 213 -60.54 -56.05 -36.82
N VAL A 214 -59.95 -56.93 -37.65
CA VAL A 214 -60.63 -58.11 -38.23
C VAL A 214 -59.64 -59.27 -38.27
N GLN A 215 -60.19 -60.47 -38.01
CA GLN A 215 -59.60 -61.74 -37.58
C GLN A 215 -58.55 -62.40 -38.51
N PRO A 216 -57.78 -63.37 -37.98
CA PRO A 216 -56.95 -64.27 -38.76
C PRO A 216 -57.79 -65.42 -39.33
N ALA A 217 -57.65 -65.70 -40.62
CA ALA A 217 -58.13 -66.93 -41.25
C ALA A 217 -56.95 -67.65 -41.91
N ALA A 218 -57.00 -68.98 -41.78
CA ALA A 218 -55.99 -70.01 -41.99
C ALA A 218 -55.25 -70.02 -43.36
N PRO A 219 -54.09 -70.71 -43.43
CA PRO A 219 -53.38 -70.98 -44.69
C PRO A 219 -54.05 -72.13 -45.45
N PRO A 220 -53.80 -72.28 -46.77
CA PRO A 220 -52.89 -73.36 -47.17
C PRO A 220 -52.11 -73.12 -48.48
N ALA A 221 -51.07 -73.95 -48.66
CA ALA A 221 -50.62 -74.65 -49.88
C ALA A 221 -50.38 -73.81 -51.17
N GLN A 222 -49.26 -73.92 -51.89
CA GLN A 222 -48.23 -74.95 -52.04
C GLN A 222 -46.87 -74.29 -52.29
#